data_AF-A0A2T5XXC6-F1
#
_entry.id   AF-A0A2T5XXC6-F1
#
_cell.length_a   1.000
_cell.length_b   1.000
_cell.length_c   1.000
_cell.angle_alpha   90.00
_cell.angle_beta   90.00
_cell.angle_gamma   90.00
#
_symmetry.space_group_name_H-M   'P 1'
#
loop_
_entity.id
_entity.type
_entity.pdbx_description
1 polymer ?
#
loop_
_entity_poly.entity_id
_entity_poly.type
_entity_poly.pdbx_seq_one_letter_code
_entity_poly.pdbx_strand_id
1 'polypeptide(L)'
;MPEWQGAGVGTQFLNFVMQYHLEGNGRCNRKLHTFFHTSHPQLCNYLRHSNKWEQTSAKLHGDNKARSRASMIKTCKPIQGEKVMVAGYGGHFRAVQGFKYLGQITEKTIEDNKNEAKV
;
A
#
# COMPACT_ATOMS: atom_id res chain seq x y z
N MET A 1 7.59 -19.18 -15.75
CA MET A 1 8.71 -18.53 -15.03
C MET A 1 8.87 -19.32 -13.74
N PRO A 2 10.06 -19.89 -13.46
CA PRO A 2 10.23 -20.88 -12.39
C PRO A 2 9.90 -20.23 -11.05
N GLU A 3 9.24 -21.00 -10.18
CA GLU A 3 8.89 -20.59 -8.83
C GLU A 3 10.00 -19.78 -8.16
N TRP A 4 9.65 -18.60 -7.65
CA TRP A 4 10.55 -17.73 -6.89
C TRP A 4 11.35 -18.56 -5.88
N GLN A 5 12.63 -18.80 -6.17
CA GLN A 5 13.61 -19.35 -5.23
C GLN A 5 13.74 -18.34 -4.08
N GLY A 6 12.97 -18.57 -3.01
CA GLY A 6 12.90 -17.67 -1.86
C GLY A 6 11.49 -17.21 -1.47
N ALA A 7 10.42 -17.61 -2.18
CA ALA A 7 9.05 -17.27 -1.77
C ALA A 7 8.70 -17.75 -0.34
N GLY A 8 9.35 -18.79 0.16
CA GLY A 8 9.23 -19.23 1.56
C GLY A 8 10.08 -18.41 2.53
N VAL A 9 11.40 -18.34 2.29
CA VAL A 9 12.34 -17.65 3.19
C VAL A 9 12.08 -16.14 3.22
N GLY A 10 11.84 -15.53 2.06
CA GLY A 10 11.59 -14.10 1.94
C GLY A 10 10.29 -13.67 2.60
N THR A 11 9.23 -14.48 2.53
CA THR A 11 7.96 -14.16 3.21
C THR A 11 8.02 -14.41 4.72
N GLN A 12 8.75 -15.43 5.17
CA GLN A 12 9.03 -15.61 6.60
C GLN A 12 9.88 -14.47 7.16
N PHE A 13 10.94 -14.08 6.46
CA PHE A 13 11.77 -12.93 6.81
C PHE A 13 10.94 -11.65 6.86
N LEU A 14 10.10 -11.42 5.85
CA LEU A 14 9.19 -10.28 5.83
C LEU A 14 8.28 -10.26 7.06
N ASN A 15 7.63 -11.39 7.36
CA ASN A 15 6.77 -11.51 8.54
C ASN A 15 7.54 -11.25 9.84
N PHE A 16 8.78 -11.76 9.97
CA PHE A 16 9.62 -11.54 11.13
C PHE A 16 9.95 -10.05 11.33
N VAL A 17 10.39 -9.36 10.28
CA VAL A 17 10.69 -7.92 10.34
C VAL A 17 9.45 -7.12 10.71
N MET A 18 8.29 -7.44 10.13
CA MET A 18 7.07 -6.71 10.45
C MET A 18 6.58 -6.97 11.89
N GLN A 19 6.70 -8.20 12.38
CA GLN A 19 6.42 -8.56 13.76
C GLN A 19 7.35 -7.82 14.74
N TYR A 20 8.64 -7.77 14.43
CA TYR A 20 9.64 -7.06 15.22
C TYR A 20 9.31 -5.56 15.37
N HIS A 21 8.84 -4.93 14.29
CA HIS A 21 8.37 -3.54 14.33
C HIS A 21 7.06 -3.38 15.10
N LEU A 22 6.12 -4.34 14.96
CA LEU A 22 4.85 -4.33 15.68
C LEU A 22 5.03 -4.41 17.20
N GLU A 23 6.00 -5.21 17.66
CA GLU A 23 6.38 -5.33 19.07
C GLU A 23 7.06 -4.09 19.63
N GLY A 24 7.44 -3.15 18.75
CA GLY A 24 8.08 -1.90 19.12
C GLY A 24 9.58 -2.02 19.26
N ASN A 25 10.21 -3.05 18.69
CA ASN A 25 11.67 -3.17 18.64
C ASN A 25 12.28 -2.46 17.41
N GLY A 26 11.43 -1.93 16.52
CA GLY A 26 11.87 -1.20 15.33
C GLY A 26 12.51 0.16 15.65
N ARG A 27 12.95 0.87 14.60
CA ARG A 27 13.72 2.13 14.65
C ARG A 27 13.24 3.18 15.67
N CYS A 28 11.94 3.29 15.88
CA CYS A 28 11.35 4.32 16.75
C CYS A 28 10.98 3.83 18.15
N ASN A 29 11.29 2.57 18.50
CA ASN A 29 10.91 1.93 19.76
C ASN A 29 9.41 2.07 20.13
N ARG A 30 8.54 2.04 19.12
CA ARG A 30 7.09 2.25 19.25
C ARG A 30 6.35 1.10 18.58
N LYS A 31 5.31 0.60 19.26
CA LYS A 31 4.39 -0.43 18.73
C LYS A 31 3.53 0.16 17.62
N LEU A 32 3.97 -0.01 16.38
CA LEU A 32 3.30 0.55 15.20
C LEU A 32 3.04 -0.56 14.19
N HIS A 33 1.86 -0.52 13.57
CA HIS A 33 1.61 -1.33 12.38
C HIS A 33 2.50 -0.87 11.23
N THR A 34 2.94 -1.85 10.44
CA THR A 34 3.75 -1.61 9.25
C THR A 34 2.92 -1.77 7.99
N PHE A 35 3.27 -1.00 6.97
CA PHE A 35 2.67 -1.06 5.65
C PHE A 35 3.72 -1.52 4.64
N PHE A 36 3.33 -2.47 3.80
CA PHE A 36 4.17 -3.02 2.74
C PHE A 36 3.53 -2.76 1.39
N HIS A 37 4.28 -2.15 0.48
CA HIS A 37 3.83 -1.85 -0.88
C HIS A 37 4.59 -2.70 -1.87
N THR A 38 3.87 -3.40 -2.74
CA THR A 38 4.48 -4.22 -3.79
C THR A 38 3.66 -4.18 -5.06
N SER A 39 4.34 -4.35 -6.19
CA SER A 39 3.74 -4.51 -7.51
C SER A 39 3.71 -5.96 -7.99
N HIS A 40 4.28 -6.88 -7.22
CA HIS A 40 4.49 -8.25 -7.67
C HIS A 40 3.20 -9.09 -7.52
N PRO A 41 2.55 -9.53 -8.61
CA PRO A 41 1.22 -10.15 -8.55
C PRO A 41 1.17 -11.40 -7.66
N GLN A 42 2.22 -12.23 -7.71
CA GLN A 42 2.29 -13.47 -6.92
C GLN A 42 2.51 -13.19 -5.42
N LEU A 43 3.24 -12.13 -5.06
CA LEU A 43 3.43 -11.74 -3.68
C LEU A 43 2.15 -11.13 -3.13
N CYS A 44 1.49 -10.27 -3.92
CA CYS A 44 0.16 -9.77 -3.61
C CYS A 44 -0.86 -10.89 -3.39
N ASN A 45 -0.77 -11.97 -4.18
CA ASN A 45 -1.65 -13.13 -4.01
C ASN A 45 -1.37 -13.86 -2.69
N TYR A 46 -0.09 -14.10 -2.37
CA TYR A 46 0.31 -14.68 -1.08
C TYR A 46 -0.19 -13.85 0.11
N LEU A 47 0.03 -12.52 0.08
CA LEU A 47 -0.37 -11.62 1.15
C LEU A 47 -1.89 -11.59 1.33
N ARG A 48 -2.67 -11.64 0.24
CA ARG A 48 -4.14 -11.73 0.29
C ARG A 48 -4.67 -13.01 0.94
N HIS A 49 -3.95 -14.13 0.80
CA HIS A 49 -4.35 -15.41 1.38
C HIS A 49 -3.81 -15.60 2.81
N SER A 50 -3.02 -14.66 3.33
CA SER A 50 -2.42 -14.77 4.65
C SER A 50 -3.24 -14.03 5.69
N ASN A 51 -3.62 -14.71 6.77
CA ASN A 51 -4.36 -14.11 7.90
C ASN A 51 -3.56 -13.04 8.67
N LYS A 52 -2.26 -12.89 8.38
CA LYS A 52 -1.39 -11.89 9.06
C LYS A 52 -1.41 -10.52 8.39
N TRP A 53 -2.03 -10.42 7.21
CA TRP A 53 -1.99 -9.26 6.34
C TRP A 53 -3.39 -8.81 5.95
N GLU A 54 -3.57 -7.51 5.87
CA GLU A 54 -4.80 -6.88 5.37
C GLU A 54 -4.46 -5.99 4.17
N GLN A 55 -5.20 -6.13 3.08
CA GLN A 55 -5.00 -5.25 1.92
C GLN A 55 -5.67 -3.90 2.17
N THR A 56 -4.89 -2.83 2.26
CA THR A 56 -5.39 -1.48 2.57
C THR A 56 -5.49 -0.58 1.35
N SER A 57 -4.72 -0.85 0.30
CA SER A 57 -4.78 -0.04 -0.92
C SER A 57 -4.44 -0.85 -2.17
N ALA A 58 -5.05 -0.46 -3.29
CA ALA A 58 -4.72 -0.99 -4.62
C ALA A 58 -4.80 0.15 -5.63
N LYS A 59 -3.65 0.75 -5.95
CA LYS A 59 -3.55 1.76 -7.02
C LYS A 59 -3.30 1.00 -8.33
N LEU A 60 -4.37 0.45 -8.90
CA LEU A 60 -4.38 -0.34 -10.14
C LEU A 60 -4.73 0.47 -11.39
N HIS A 61 -4.74 1.80 -11.28
CA HIS A 61 -5.00 2.70 -12.40
C HIS A 61 -4.13 3.96 -12.26
N GLY A 62 -3.86 4.61 -13.38
CA GLY A 62 -3.23 5.93 -13.37
C GLY A 62 -4.16 7.00 -12.84
N ASP A 63 -3.59 8.05 -12.26
CA ASP A 63 -4.38 9.23 -11.88
C ASP A 63 -5.00 9.90 -13.12
N ASN A 64 -6.10 10.62 -12.92
CA ASN A 64 -6.84 11.23 -14.02
C ASN A 64 -6.04 12.38 -14.66
N LYS A 65 -5.51 12.12 -15.87
CA LYS A 65 -4.71 13.08 -16.66
C LYS A 65 -5.47 14.37 -16.97
N ALA A 66 -6.77 14.27 -17.27
CA ALA A 66 -7.60 15.44 -17.55
C ALA A 66 -7.80 16.31 -16.30
N ARG A 67 -8.05 15.69 -15.15
CA ARG A 67 -8.13 16.40 -13.86
C ARG A 67 -6.81 17.08 -13.50
N SER A 68 -5.68 16.40 -13.69
CA SER A 68 -4.35 16.99 -13.47
C SER A 68 -4.12 18.20 -14.37
N ARG A 69 -4.45 18.10 -15.66
CA ARG A 69 -4.36 19.20 -16.62
C ARG A 69 -5.22 20.38 -16.17
N ALA A 70 -6.48 20.14 -15.80
CA ALA A 70 -7.41 21.17 -15.34
C ALA A 70 -6.88 21.90 -14.07
N SER A 71 -6.28 21.16 -13.13
CA SER A 71 -5.66 21.76 -11.94
C SER A 71 -4.47 22.65 -12.32
N MET A 72 -3.62 22.20 -13.24
CA MET A 72 -2.46 22.96 -13.67
C MET A 72 -2.82 24.23 -14.45
N ILE A 73 -3.86 24.18 -15.28
CA ILE A 73 -4.37 25.38 -15.98
C ILE A 73 -4.82 26.45 -14.98
N LYS A 74 -5.46 26.05 -13.86
CA LYS A 74 -5.88 27.01 -12.83
C LYS A 74 -4.70 27.74 -12.20
N THR A 75 -3.61 27.01 -11.92
CA THR A 75 -2.44 27.53 -11.19
C THR A 75 -1.33 28.08 -12.08
N CYS A 76 -1.32 27.82 -13.38
CA CYS A 76 -0.24 28.29 -14.26
C CYS A 76 -0.28 29.82 -14.42
N LYS A 77 0.91 30.41 -14.56
CA LYS A 77 1.05 31.81 -14.95
C LYS A 77 0.69 31.95 -16.44
N PRO A 78 -0.03 33.00 -16.83
CA PRO A 78 -0.35 33.23 -18.23
C PRO A 78 0.92 33.52 -19.01
N ILE A 79 1.01 32.98 -20.22
CA ILE A 79 2.03 33.33 -21.22
C ILE A 79 1.27 34.03 -22.35
N GLN A 80 1.65 35.26 -22.67
CA GLN A 80 0.95 36.09 -23.68
C GLN A 80 -0.56 36.28 -23.39
N GLY A 81 -0.95 36.36 -22.12
CA GLY A 81 -2.34 36.60 -21.72
C GLY A 81 -3.21 35.33 -21.62
N GLU A 82 -2.74 34.18 -22.10
CA GLU A 82 -3.46 32.91 -22.02
C GLU A 82 -2.83 31.92 -21.03
N LYS A 83 -3.70 31.17 -20.35
CA LYS A 83 -3.30 30.06 -19.49
C LYS A 83 -3.40 28.75 -20.27
N VAL A 84 -2.31 28.34 -20.90
CA VAL A 84 -2.25 27.11 -21.72
C VAL A 84 -1.38 26.06 -21.04
N MET A 85 -1.92 24.85 -20.87
CA MET A 85 -1.14 23.67 -20.44
C MET A 85 -1.41 22.50 -21.39
N VAL A 86 -0.34 22.02 -22.03
CA VAL A 86 -0.40 21.01 -23.10
C VAL A 86 -0.58 19.59 -22.54
N ALA A 87 -0.11 19.32 -21.33
CA ALA A 87 -0.12 17.98 -20.74
C ALA A 87 -0.63 17.98 -19.29
N GLY A 88 -1.04 16.79 -18.85
CA GLY A 88 -1.41 16.47 -17.46
C GLY A 88 -0.58 15.26 -16.99
N TYR A 89 -0.36 15.14 -15.68
CA TYR A 89 0.26 13.94 -15.11
C TYR A 89 -0.78 12.83 -14.93
N GLY A 90 -0.36 11.57 -15.07
CA GLY A 90 -1.21 10.39 -14.87
C GLY A 90 -1.52 9.61 -16.15
N GLY A 91 -2.57 8.79 -16.11
CA GLY A 91 -2.99 7.92 -17.22
C GLY A 91 -2.20 6.62 -17.41
N HIS A 92 -1.11 6.42 -16.67
CA HIS A 92 -0.32 5.18 -16.75
C HIS A 92 -0.76 4.18 -15.69
N PHE A 93 -0.91 2.92 -16.07
CA PHE A 93 -1.20 1.84 -15.13
C PHE A 93 -0.13 1.80 -14.04
N ARG A 94 -0.57 1.77 -12.79
CA ARG A 94 0.27 1.45 -11.63
C ARG A 94 -0.19 0.10 -11.13
N ALA A 95 0.75 -0.72 -10.69
CA ALA A 95 0.43 -2.04 -10.13
C ALA A 95 0.67 -2.07 -8.62
N VAL A 96 0.67 -0.91 -7.95
CA VAL A 96 1.09 -0.83 -6.54
C VAL A 96 -0.07 -1.23 -5.65
N GLN A 97 0.14 -2.27 -4.85
CA GLN A 97 -0.80 -2.73 -3.83
C GLN A 97 -0.15 -2.59 -2.45
N GLY A 98 -0.91 -2.06 -1.50
CA GLY A 98 -0.49 -1.85 -0.12
C GLY A 98 -1.18 -2.83 0.82
N PHE A 99 -0.39 -3.37 1.74
CA PHE A 99 -0.81 -4.32 2.76
C PHE A 99 -0.38 -3.85 4.13
N LYS A 100 -1.27 -3.91 5.13
CA LYS A 100 -0.98 -3.65 6.53
C LYS A 100 -0.69 -4.98 7.23
N TYR A 101 0.38 -5.03 8.02
CA TYR A 101 0.68 -6.20 8.84
C TYR A 101 -0.09 -6.12 10.16
N LEU A 102 -0.83 -7.18 10.48
CA LEU A 102 -1.65 -7.29 11.69
C LEU A 102 -0.97 -8.12 12.79
N GLY A 103 -0.03 -9.00 12.43
CA GLY A 103 0.54 -9.99 13.35
C GLY A 103 -0.21 -11.32 13.32
N GLN A 104 0.07 -12.21 14.27
CA GLN A 104 -0.77 -13.38 14.47
C GLN A 104 -2.11 -12.94 15.05
N ILE A 105 -3.20 -13.24 14.34
CA ILE A 105 -4.55 -13.13 14.89
C ILE A 105 -4.69 -14.24 15.92
N THR A 106 -4.47 -13.91 17.19
CA THR A 106 -4.86 -14.75 18.32
C THR A 106 -6.35 -14.48 18.60
N GLU A 107 -7.10 -15.44 19.13
CA GLU A 107 -8.56 -15.33 19.34
C GLU A 107 -9.00 -14.02 20.04
N LYS A 108 -8.16 -13.47 20.93
CA LYS A 108 -8.32 -12.15 21.55
C LYS A 108 -8.46 -10.97 20.57
N THR A 109 -7.67 -10.94 19.49
CA THR A 109 -7.70 -9.83 18.52
C THR A 109 -9.01 -9.81 17.71
N ILE A 110 -9.67 -10.98 17.57
CA ILE A 110 -10.96 -11.09 16.90
C ILE A 110 -12.07 -10.47 17.75
N GLU A 111 -12.01 -10.65 19.08
CA GLU A 111 -12.96 -10.05 20.02
C GLU A 111 -12.80 -8.52 20.10
N ASP A 112 -11.56 -8.02 20.15
CA ASP A 112 -11.29 -6.57 20.19
C ASP A 112 -11.77 -5.88 18.90
N ASN A 113 -11.49 -6.45 17.72
CA ASN A 113 -11.96 -5.91 16.44
C ASN A 113 -13.50 -5.95 16.29
N LYS A 114 -14.18 -6.95 16.87
CA LYS A 114 -15.66 -7.02 16.87
C LYS A 114 -16.29 -5.94 17.75
N ASN A 115 -15.61 -5.52 18.80
CA ASN A 115 -16.10 -4.48 19.71
C ASN A 115 -15.90 -3.07 19.12
N GLU A 116 -14.82 -2.82 18.37
CA GLU A 116 -14.62 -1.55 17.67
C GLU A 116 -15.60 -1.34 16.50
N ALA A 117 -16.07 -2.40 15.84
CA ALA A 117 -17.02 -2.32 14.73
C ALA A 117 -18.48 -2.09 15.15
N LYS A 118 -18.78 -2.06 16.46
CA LYS A 118 -20.14 -1.89 17.01
C LYS A 118 -20.41 -0.49 17.60
N VAL A 119 -19.46 0.45 17.49
CA VAL A 119 -19.60 1.84 17.95
C VAL A 119 -19.95 2.76 16.79
#